data_AF-A0A6A6QQ77-F1
#
_entry.id   AF-A0A6A6QQ77-F1
#
_cell.length_a   1.000
_cell.length_b   1.000
_cell.length_c   1.000
_cell.angle_alpha   90.00
_cell.angle_beta   90.00
_cell.angle_gamma   90.00
#
_symmetry.space_group_name_H-M   'P 1'
#
loop_
_entity.id
_entity.type
_entity.pdbx_description
1 polymer ?
#
loop_
_entity_poly.entity_id
_entity_poly.type
_entity_poly.pdbx_seq_one_letter_code
_entity_poly.pdbx_strand_id
1 'polypeptide(L)'
;MLAIQIPSTKSPECTPNLLPARLNHDGPVNATERHWNPETTENGDTTAFFRGRKLKGRTVKIPEGYKGVVLDITDKAAPQPKKVQNEGRADDEGDNEEEEDPVDVKAVEELATFEEIVVWGHEAAPANTEDPYAKGVHEWIGFAEAVAVWKQACTITCWSLGEHYKPRHAPTPKYQAPVRTVSNGQHYPVEAKQYRKKH
;
A
#
# COMPACT_ATOMS: atom_id res chain seq x y z
N MET A 1 -10.53 -10.57 -14.92
CA MET A 1 -9.53 -9.49 -14.67
C MET A 1 -10.25 -8.19 -14.31
N LEU A 2 -9.55 -7.19 -13.78
CA LEU A 2 -10.10 -5.84 -13.52
C LEU A 2 -9.30 -4.79 -14.32
N ALA A 3 -9.97 -3.81 -14.91
CA ALA A 3 -9.34 -2.69 -15.62
C ALA A 3 -9.94 -1.34 -15.21
N ILE A 4 -9.10 -0.49 -14.60
CA ILE A 4 -9.46 0.87 -14.20
C ILE A 4 -9.67 1.71 -15.46
N GLN A 5 -10.85 2.32 -15.57
CA GLN A 5 -11.17 3.28 -16.62
C GLN A 5 -10.65 4.66 -16.20
N ILE A 6 -9.86 5.30 -17.07
CA ILE A 6 -9.43 6.68 -16.84
C ILE A 6 -10.66 7.59 -17.02
N PRO A 7 -11.07 8.35 -15.99
CA PRO A 7 -12.27 9.18 -16.10
C PRO A 7 -12.03 10.35 -17.08
N SER A 8 -13.02 10.65 -17.92
CA SER A 8 -12.96 11.78 -18.86
C SER A 8 -13.07 13.15 -18.18
N THR A 9 -13.50 13.19 -16.92
CA THR A 9 -13.69 14.39 -16.11
C THR A 9 -13.03 14.20 -14.74
N LYS A 10 -12.71 15.29 -14.03
CA LYS A 10 -12.15 15.20 -12.68
C LYS A 10 -13.20 14.61 -11.72
N SER A 11 -12.90 13.48 -11.10
CA SER A 11 -13.72 12.88 -10.04
C SER A 11 -13.76 13.76 -8.78
N PRO A 12 -14.85 13.72 -8.00
CA PRO A 12 -15.01 14.54 -6.79
C PRO A 12 -13.99 14.18 -5.69
N GLU A 13 -13.70 15.14 -4.84
CA GLU A 13 -12.83 14.95 -3.67
C GLU A 13 -13.62 14.42 -2.48
N CYS A 14 -13.00 13.57 -1.66
CA CYS A 14 -13.60 12.97 -0.47
C CYS A 14 -12.56 12.75 0.64
N THR A 15 -13.03 12.45 1.85
CA THR A 15 -12.17 12.08 2.98
C THR A 15 -12.61 10.73 3.56
N PRO A 16 -11.89 9.63 3.28
CA PRO A 16 -12.19 8.33 3.88
C PRO A 16 -11.99 8.32 5.39
N ASN A 17 -12.91 7.69 6.11
CA ASN A 17 -12.92 7.60 7.57
C ASN A 17 -12.83 6.14 8.02
N LEU A 18 -11.68 5.74 8.57
CA LEU A 18 -11.45 4.39 9.07
C LEU A 18 -11.89 4.30 10.54
N LEU A 19 -13.10 3.76 10.75
CA LEU A 19 -13.72 3.63 12.08
C LEU A 19 -13.23 2.39 12.84
N PRO A 20 -13.05 2.46 14.18
CA PRO A 20 -12.67 1.32 15.02
C PRO A 20 -13.89 0.45 15.37
N ALA A 21 -14.73 0.17 14.37
CA ALA A 21 -15.97 -0.58 14.48
C ALA A 21 -16.36 -1.16 13.12
N ARG A 22 -16.90 -2.40 13.11
CA ARG A 22 -17.50 -2.99 11.91
C ARG A 22 -18.91 -2.43 11.71
N LEU A 23 -19.20 -1.96 10.49
CA LEU A 23 -20.57 -1.72 10.03
C LEU A 23 -21.03 -2.96 9.25
N ASN A 24 -22.27 -3.38 9.45
CA ASN A 24 -22.84 -4.59 8.84
C ASN A 24 -23.65 -4.31 7.55
N HIS A 25 -23.80 -3.04 7.20
CA HIS A 25 -24.59 -2.60 6.05
C HIS A 25 -23.75 -1.64 5.22
N ASP A 26 -23.64 -1.96 3.93
CA ASP A 26 -23.04 -1.12 2.92
C ASP A 26 -24.15 -0.33 2.21
N GLY A 27 -23.83 0.89 1.74
CA GLY A 27 -24.76 1.76 1.04
C GLY A 27 -24.73 3.21 1.50
N PRO A 28 -25.50 4.10 0.86
CA PRO A 28 -25.54 5.51 1.22
C PRO A 28 -26.15 5.70 2.62
N VAL A 29 -25.43 6.41 3.48
CA VAL A 29 -25.92 6.86 4.79
C VAL A 29 -26.05 8.38 4.80
N ASN A 30 -27.18 8.87 5.33
CA ASN A 30 -27.34 10.29 5.61
C ASN A 30 -26.51 10.68 6.84
N ALA A 31 -25.21 10.89 6.63
CA ALA A 31 -24.26 11.39 7.62
C ALA A 31 -24.49 12.89 7.87
N THR A 32 -25.68 13.22 8.38
CA THR A 32 -26.00 14.57 8.85
C THR A 32 -25.11 14.94 10.04
N GLU A 33 -24.82 16.23 10.22
CA GLU A 33 -24.03 16.77 11.34
C GLU A 33 -24.48 16.21 12.70
N ARG A 34 -25.78 15.97 12.87
CA ARG A 34 -26.35 15.33 14.08
C ARG A 34 -25.75 13.96 14.43
N HIS A 35 -25.35 13.17 13.43
CA HIS A 35 -24.86 11.80 13.59
C HIS A 35 -23.36 11.67 13.34
N TRP A 36 -22.77 12.62 12.62
CA TRP A 36 -21.34 12.66 12.31
C TRP A 36 -20.89 14.12 12.15
N ASN A 37 -20.26 14.66 13.20
CA ASN A 37 -19.62 15.98 13.18
C ASN A 37 -18.17 15.87 13.69
N PRO A 38 -17.18 15.67 12.80
CA PRO A 38 -15.77 15.70 13.17
C PRO A 38 -15.29 17.13 13.45
N GLU A 39 -14.85 17.38 14.67
CA GLU A 39 -14.27 18.66 15.08
C GLU A 39 -12.74 18.53 15.19
N THR A 40 -12.01 19.22 14.32
CA THR A 40 -10.54 19.26 14.32
C THR A 40 -10.05 20.34 15.28
N THR A 41 -9.23 19.95 16.25
CA THR A 41 -8.57 20.88 17.19
C THR A 41 -7.30 21.46 16.54
N GLU A 42 -6.84 22.63 16.99
CA GLU A 42 -5.60 23.30 16.52
C GLU A 42 -4.36 22.38 16.50
N ASN A 43 -4.32 21.37 17.38
CA ASN A 43 -3.25 20.37 17.48
C ASN A 43 -3.29 19.29 16.36
N GLY A 44 -4.26 19.34 15.44
CA GLY A 44 -4.45 18.33 14.39
C GLY A 44 -5.16 17.04 14.82
N ASP A 45 -5.53 16.91 16.10
CA ASP A 45 -6.39 15.81 16.58
C ASP A 45 -7.86 16.14 16.29
N THR A 46 -8.56 15.22 15.62
CA THR A 46 -10.01 15.33 15.36
C THR A 46 -10.81 14.60 16.44
N THR A 47 -12.01 15.07 16.77
CA THR A 47 -12.93 14.41 17.71
C THR A 47 -14.30 14.26 17.06
N ALA A 48 -14.92 13.08 17.21
CA ALA A 48 -16.29 12.84 16.78
C ALA A 48 -16.98 11.91 17.78
N PHE A 49 -18.31 11.83 17.72
CA PHE A 49 -19.09 10.89 18.51
C PHE A 49 -19.83 9.94 17.59
N PHE A 50 -19.60 8.63 17.73
CA PHE A 50 -20.28 7.59 16.96
C PHE A 50 -21.04 6.66 17.88
N ARG A 51 -22.38 6.58 17.71
CA ARG A 51 -23.27 5.77 18.55
C ARG A 51 -23.06 5.99 20.06
N GLY A 52 -22.83 7.23 20.47
CA GLY A 52 -22.59 7.62 21.87
C GLY A 52 -21.17 7.35 22.40
N ARG A 53 -20.24 6.85 21.57
CA ARG A 53 -18.84 6.64 21.94
C ARG A 53 -17.98 7.76 21.38
N LYS A 54 -17.03 8.27 22.18
CA LYS A 54 -16.09 9.31 21.74
C LYS A 54 -14.98 8.66 20.92
N LEU A 55 -14.81 9.15 19.70
CA LEU A 55 -13.73 8.79 18.81
C LEU A 55 -12.72 9.93 18.73
N LYS A 56 -11.45 9.57 18.66
CA LYS A 56 -10.33 10.48 18.41
C LYS A 56 -9.68 10.09 17.08
N GLY A 57 -9.73 11.01 16.14
CA GLY A 57 -9.26 10.85 14.76
C GLY A 57 -7.87 11.44 14.59
N ARG A 58 -7.07 10.79 13.74
CA ARG A 58 -5.81 11.31 13.23
C ARG A 58 -5.83 11.28 11.71
N THR A 59 -5.56 12.42 11.11
CA THR A 59 -5.32 12.53 9.67
C THR A 59 -3.98 11.89 9.30
N VAL A 60 -4.00 10.98 8.33
CA VAL A 60 -2.85 10.34 7.69
C VAL A 60 -2.84 10.77 6.23
N LYS A 61 -1.77 11.44 5.79
CA LYS A 61 -1.65 11.95 4.43
C LYS A 61 -1.09 10.87 3.49
N ILE A 62 -1.57 10.85 2.26
CA ILE A 62 -0.98 10.03 1.20
C ILE A 62 0.43 10.57 0.87
N PRO A 63 1.44 9.72 0.62
CA PRO A 63 2.78 10.17 0.27
C PRO A 63 2.81 10.92 -1.06
N GLU A 64 3.79 11.82 -1.22
CA GLU A 64 4.01 12.57 -2.46
C GLU A 64 4.21 11.63 -3.66
N GLY A 65 3.65 11.98 -4.81
CA GLY A 65 3.64 11.13 -6.01
C GLY A 65 2.52 10.10 -6.06
N TYR A 66 1.80 9.86 -4.96
CA TYR A 66 0.66 8.96 -4.88
C TYR A 66 -0.66 9.74 -4.72
N LYS A 67 -1.77 9.11 -5.11
CA LYS A 67 -3.13 9.68 -5.04
C LYS A 67 -4.08 8.59 -4.53
N GLY A 68 -4.93 8.92 -3.56
CA GLY A 68 -6.03 8.05 -3.15
C GLY A 68 -7.18 8.09 -4.15
N VAL A 69 -7.71 6.92 -4.50
CA VAL A 69 -8.90 6.77 -5.37
C VAL A 69 -9.90 5.81 -4.76
N VAL A 70 -11.19 6.16 -4.85
CA VAL A 70 -12.31 5.28 -4.54
C VAL A 70 -12.82 4.70 -5.85
N LEU A 71 -12.87 3.37 -5.93
CA LEU A 71 -13.14 2.63 -7.14
C LEU A 71 -14.42 1.80 -6.99
N ASP A 72 -15.28 1.81 -8.01
CA ASP A 72 -16.44 0.93 -8.10
C ASP A 72 -16.23 -0.16 -9.14
N ILE A 73 -16.53 -1.41 -8.79
CA ILE A 73 -16.34 -2.58 -9.67
C ILE A 73 -17.65 -2.80 -10.42
N THR A 74 -17.68 -2.40 -11.69
CA THR A 74 -18.87 -2.55 -12.53
C THR A 74 -18.89 -3.93 -13.20
N ASP A 75 -20.10 -4.43 -13.51
CA ASP A 75 -20.27 -5.63 -14.34
C ASP A 75 -20.12 -5.37 -15.85
N LYS A 76 -19.68 -4.16 -16.25
CA LYS A 76 -19.42 -3.82 -17.65
C LYS A 76 -18.10 -4.46 -18.09
N ALA A 77 -18.06 -5.05 -19.28
CA ALA A 77 -16.80 -5.45 -19.91
C ALA A 77 -15.95 -4.21 -20.21
N ALA A 78 -14.66 -4.27 -19.92
CA ALA A 78 -13.71 -3.22 -20.25
C ALA A 78 -13.52 -3.09 -21.77
N PRO A 79 -13.27 -1.88 -22.32
CA PRO A 79 -13.04 -1.71 -23.74
C PRO A 79 -11.77 -2.46 -24.17
N GLN A 80 -11.93 -3.60 -24.85
CA GLN A 80 -10.81 -4.27 -25.48
C GLN A 80 -10.38 -3.51 -26.74
N PRO A 81 -9.07 -3.34 -27.00
CA PRO A 81 -8.60 -2.77 -28.25
C PRO A 81 -9.01 -3.73 -29.38
N LYS A 82 -9.89 -3.28 -30.28
CA LYS A 82 -10.24 -4.04 -31.47
C LYS A 82 -8.96 -4.34 -32.25
N LYS A 83 -8.61 -5.62 -32.41
CA LYS A 83 -7.59 -6.04 -33.37
C LYS A 83 -8.01 -5.46 -34.73
N VAL A 84 -7.23 -4.52 -35.27
CA VAL A 84 -7.48 -3.98 -36.61
C VAL A 84 -7.18 -5.11 -37.57
N GLN A 85 -8.23 -5.76 -38.09
CA GLN A 85 -8.11 -6.77 -39.12
C GLN A 85 -7.59 -6.06 -40.37
N ASN A 86 -6.31 -6.32 -40.67
CA ASN A 86 -5.65 -5.74 -41.83
C ASN A 86 -6.10 -6.57 -43.04
N GLU A 87 -7.18 -6.13 -43.70
CA GLU A 87 -7.76 -6.84 -44.86
C GLU A 87 -6.75 -6.89 -46.01
N GLY A 88 -5.96 -7.97 -46.06
CA GLY A 88 -4.71 -7.97 -46.81
C GLY A 88 -4.20 -9.36 -47.17
N ARG A 89 -4.86 -9.98 -48.15
CA ARG A 89 -4.43 -11.13 -48.98
C ARG A 89 -4.80 -12.53 -48.45
N ALA A 90 -5.18 -13.38 -49.40
CA ALA A 90 -5.65 -14.75 -49.20
C ALA A 90 -4.52 -15.79 -49.22
N ASP A 91 -4.90 -17.02 -48.87
CA ASP A 91 -4.19 -18.30 -49.02
C ASP A 91 -3.01 -18.57 -48.07
N ASP A 92 -3.28 -19.26 -46.96
CA ASP A 92 -2.56 -20.50 -46.61
C ASP A 92 -3.44 -21.39 -45.69
N GLU A 93 -3.26 -22.71 -45.74
CA GLU A 93 -4.07 -23.69 -44.99
C GLU A 93 -3.43 -24.07 -43.65
N GLY A 94 -4.23 -23.99 -42.57
CA GLY A 94 -4.03 -24.79 -41.36
C GLY A 94 -3.08 -24.22 -40.30
N ASP A 95 -3.66 -23.50 -39.34
CA ASP A 95 -3.25 -23.65 -37.94
C ASP A 95 -4.50 -23.83 -37.07
N ASN A 96 -4.36 -24.63 -36.01
CA ASN A 96 -5.43 -24.87 -35.05
C ASN A 96 -5.39 -23.74 -34.02
N GLU A 97 -5.92 -22.57 -34.39
CA GLU A 97 -6.14 -21.46 -33.47
C GLU A 97 -7.09 -21.94 -32.35
N GLU A 98 -6.52 -22.36 -31.23
CA GLU A 98 -7.23 -22.47 -29.96
C GLU A 98 -7.82 -21.08 -29.67
N GLU A 99 -9.13 -20.93 -29.81
CA GLU A 99 -9.84 -19.72 -29.41
C GLU A 99 -9.63 -19.53 -27.90
N GLU A 100 -8.59 -18.77 -27.52
CA GLU A 100 -8.40 -18.34 -26.13
C GLU A 100 -9.65 -17.57 -25.71
N ASP A 101 -10.48 -18.22 -24.88
CA ASP A 101 -11.70 -17.65 -24.31
C ASP A 101 -11.41 -16.21 -23.86
N PRO A 102 -12.12 -15.19 -24.39
CA PRO A 102 -11.77 -13.80 -24.19
C PRO A 102 -11.80 -13.49 -22.70
N VAL A 103 -10.62 -13.28 -22.11
CA VAL A 103 -10.45 -13.11 -20.66
C VAL A 103 -11.39 -12.03 -20.17
N ASP A 104 -12.35 -12.41 -19.33
CA ASP A 104 -13.43 -11.52 -18.92
C ASP A 104 -12.86 -10.40 -18.03
N VAL A 105 -12.71 -9.21 -18.61
CA VAL A 105 -12.13 -8.02 -17.96
C VAL A 105 -13.28 -7.12 -17.52
N LYS A 106 -13.57 -7.08 -16.22
CA LYS A 106 -14.55 -6.13 -15.67
C LYS A 106 -13.96 -4.72 -15.56
N ALA A 107 -14.74 -3.74 -15.97
CA ALA A 107 -14.38 -2.33 -15.89
C ALA A 107 -14.57 -1.80 -14.46
N VAL A 108 -13.64 -0.95 -14.03
CA VAL A 108 -13.64 -0.30 -12.71
C VAL A 108 -13.67 1.21 -12.90
N GLU A 109 -14.61 1.90 -12.26
CA GLU A 109 -14.85 3.35 -12.45
C GLU A 109 -14.35 4.16 -11.23
N GLU A 110 -13.70 5.32 -11.46
CA GLU A 110 -13.19 6.20 -10.39
C GLU A 110 -14.31 7.10 -9.83
N LEU A 111 -14.87 6.71 -8.67
CA LEU A 111 -15.94 7.46 -8.00
C LEU A 111 -15.47 8.78 -7.37
N ALA A 112 -14.30 8.76 -6.71
CA ALA A 112 -13.81 9.89 -5.93
C ALA A 112 -12.29 9.81 -5.69
N THR A 113 -11.70 10.92 -5.25
CA THR A 113 -10.27 11.07 -4.99
C THR A 113 -10.01 11.58 -3.57
N PHE A 114 -8.87 11.24 -2.98
CA PHE A 114 -8.48 11.74 -1.67
C PHE A 114 -6.96 11.88 -1.51
N GLU A 115 -6.54 12.92 -0.78
CA GLU A 115 -5.13 13.17 -0.43
C GLU A 115 -4.79 12.74 1.01
N GLU A 116 -5.82 12.46 1.82
CA GLU A 116 -5.68 12.04 3.21
C GLU A 116 -6.83 11.12 3.65
N ILE A 117 -6.57 10.33 4.70
CA ILE A 117 -7.55 9.46 5.37
C ILE A 117 -7.55 9.79 6.86
N VAL A 118 -8.70 9.66 7.53
CA VAL A 118 -8.79 9.85 8.98
C VAL A 118 -8.93 8.49 9.66
N VAL A 119 -7.93 8.14 10.48
CA VAL A 119 -7.90 6.91 11.29
C VAL A 119 -8.45 7.22 12.68
N TRP A 120 -9.48 6.50 13.10
CA TRP A 120 -10.20 6.77 14.35
C TRP A 120 -9.90 5.72 15.42
N GLY A 121 -9.60 6.17 16.64
CA GLY A 121 -9.46 5.36 17.85
C GLY A 121 -10.56 5.63 18.88
N HIS A 122 -10.81 4.69 19.80
CA HIS A 122 -11.73 4.87 20.92
C HIS A 122 -11.05 5.67 22.04
N GLU A 123 -11.65 6.79 22.46
CA GLU A 123 -11.18 7.70 23.53
C GLU A 123 -9.80 8.37 23.34
N ALA A 124 -8.87 7.73 22.64
CA ALA A 124 -7.51 8.18 22.33
C ALA A 124 -7.20 8.09 20.83
N ALA A 125 -6.40 9.02 20.30
CA ALA A 125 -6.00 9.02 18.90
C ALA A 125 -5.00 7.88 18.62
N PRO A 126 -5.06 7.20 17.46
CA PRO A 126 -4.09 6.17 17.09
C PRO A 126 -2.65 6.72 17.08
N ALA A 127 -1.68 5.96 17.60
CA ALA A 127 -0.29 6.41 17.69
C ALA A 127 0.39 6.49 16.31
N ASN A 128 1.01 7.62 16.00
CA ASN A 128 1.49 7.93 14.63
C ASN A 128 2.49 6.90 14.08
N THR A 129 3.40 6.43 14.93
CA THR A 129 4.49 5.50 14.59
C THR A 129 4.21 4.05 14.98
N GLU A 130 2.96 3.71 15.32
CA GLU A 130 2.56 2.36 15.75
C GLU A 130 1.23 1.90 15.13
N ASP A 131 0.37 2.82 14.69
CA ASP A 131 -0.86 2.50 13.98
C ASP A 131 -0.58 1.78 12.64
N PRO A 132 -1.25 0.64 12.36
CA PRO A 132 -0.96 -0.16 11.17
C PRO A 132 -1.34 0.54 9.86
N TYR A 133 -2.33 1.44 9.86
CA TYR A 133 -2.72 2.19 8.66
C TYR A 133 -1.73 3.30 8.36
N ALA A 134 -1.32 4.07 9.39
CA ALA A 134 -0.26 5.07 9.25
C ALA A 134 1.05 4.46 8.74
N LYS A 135 1.45 3.29 9.27
CA LYS A 135 2.62 2.54 8.77
C LYS A 135 2.44 2.02 7.35
N GLY A 136 1.28 1.44 7.03
CA GLY A 136 1.00 0.94 5.69
C GLY A 136 1.08 2.05 4.63
N VAL A 137 0.61 3.25 4.96
CA VAL A 137 0.66 4.40 4.05
C VAL A 137 2.07 5.00 3.97
N HIS A 138 2.76 5.23 5.09
CA HIS A 138 4.05 5.94 5.09
C HIS A 138 5.28 5.05 4.89
N GLU A 139 5.35 3.89 5.57
CA GLU A 139 6.54 3.03 5.56
C GLU A 139 6.52 2.04 4.39
N TRP A 140 5.38 1.36 4.17
CA TRP A 140 5.30 0.28 3.18
C TRP A 140 5.32 0.79 1.73
N ILE A 141 4.70 1.93 1.43
CA ILE A 141 4.73 2.51 0.08
C ILE A 141 6.17 2.86 -0.34
N GLY A 142 6.91 3.60 0.50
CA GLY A 142 8.31 3.94 0.23
C GLY A 142 9.24 2.72 0.19
N PHE A 143 8.97 1.69 1.01
CA PHE A 143 9.70 0.42 0.93
C PHE A 143 9.44 -0.33 -0.40
N ALA A 144 8.19 -0.40 -0.85
CA ALA A 144 7.83 -1.06 -2.10
C ALA A 144 8.48 -0.36 -3.31
N GLU A 145 8.54 0.97 -3.31
CA GLU A 145 9.22 1.77 -4.33
C GLU A 145 10.72 1.45 -4.41
N ALA A 146 11.41 1.44 -3.26
CA ALA A 146 12.84 1.09 -3.20
C ALA A 146 13.13 -0.33 -3.72
N VAL A 147 12.25 -1.30 -3.42
CA VAL A 147 12.36 -2.68 -3.92
C VAL A 147 12.10 -2.78 -5.44
N ALA A 148 11.15 -2.01 -5.97
CA ALA A 148 10.83 -1.98 -7.40
C ALA A 148 12.01 -1.43 -8.23
N VAL A 149 12.59 -0.29 -7.82
CA VAL A 149 13.75 0.33 -8.48
C VAL A 149 14.96 -0.61 -8.48
N TRP A 150 15.19 -1.34 -7.39
CA TRP A 150 16.33 -2.27 -7.30
C TRP A 150 16.26 -3.41 -8.34
N LYS A 151 15.06 -3.91 -8.64
CA LYS A 151 14.88 -4.93 -9.69
C LYS A 151 15.20 -4.38 -11.08
N GLN A 152 14.70 -3.19 -11.43
CA GLN A 152 14.98 -2.57 -12.74
C GLN A 152 16.47 -2.30 -12.97
N ALA A 153 17.21 -1.84 -11.96
CA ALA A 153 18.66 -1.63 -12.06
C ALA A 153 19.43 -2.93 -12.36
N CYS A 154 18.99 -4.06 -11.80
CA CYS A 154 19.59 -5.38 -12.03
C CYS A 154 19.29 -5.92 -13.44
N THR A 155 18.09 -5.68 -13.98
CA THR A 155 17.73 -6.11 -15.35
C THR A 155 18.49 -5.31 -16.41
N ILE A 156 18.59 -3.98 -16.25
CA ILE A 156 19.28 -3.09 -17.21
C ILE A 156 20.78 -3.39 -17.28
N THR A 157 21.42 -3.67 -16.15
CA THR A 157 22.85 -4.04 -16.12
C THR A 157 23.12 -5.42 -16.72
N CYS A 158 22.15 -6.33 -16.69
CA CYS A 158 22.29 -7.66 -17.28
C CYS A 158 22.05 -7.69 -18.81
N TRP A 159 21.20 -6.80 -19.35
CA TRP A 159 20.97 -6.69 -20.80
C TRP A 159 22.03 -5.86 -21.54
N SER A 160 22.66 -4.88 -20.87
CA SER A 160 23.67 -4.00 -21.50
C SER A 160 25.07 -4.63 -21.61
N LEU A 161 25.34 -5.72 -20.91
CA LEU A 161 26.66 -6.38 -20.87
C LEU A 161 26.64 -7.79 -21.48
N GLY A 162 26.22 -7.84 -22.74
CA GLY A 162 26.54 -8.94 -23.66
C GLY A 162 28.03 -9.00 -24.05
N GLU A 163 28.95 -8.90 -23.09
CA GLU A 163 30.36 -9.33 -23.22
C GLU A 163 31.10 -9.34 -21.86
N HIS A 164 31.63 -10.51 -21.48
CA HIS A 164 32.63 -10.78 -20.44
C HIS A 164 32.79 -9.80 -19.23
N TYR A 165 31.89 -9.86 -18.24
CA TYR A 165 32.16 -9.28 -16.93
C TYR A 165 32.99 -10.21 -16.02
N LYS A 166 34.31 -9.95 -15.90
CA LYS A 166 35.10 -10.43 -14.74
C LYS A 166 34.76 -9.57 -13.52
N PRO A 167 34.46 -10.15 -12.35
CA PRO A 167 34.10 -9.36 -11.16
C PRO A 167 35.31 -8.55 -10.67
N ARG A 168 35.24 -7.23 -10.82
CA ARG A 168 36.11 -6.30 -10.07
C ARG A 168 35.32 -5.77 -8.89
N HIS A 169 35.87 -6.01 -7.70
CA HIS A 169 35.34 -5.68 -6.37
C HIS A 169 34.25 -4.61 -6.32
N ALA A 170 33.04 -5.03 -5.96
CA ALA A 170 31.98 -4.11 -5.56
C ALA A 170 32.41 -3.30 -4.33
N PRO A 171 32.09 -2.00 -4.25
CA PRO A 171 32.25 -1.25 -3.01
C PRO A 171 31.27 -1.81 -1.97
N THR A 172 31.79 -2.38 -0.89
CA THR A 172 30.97 -2.89 0.20
C THR A 172 30.21 -1.74 0.87
N PRO A 173 28.88 -1.83 1.04
CA PRO A 173 28.16 -0.84 1.83
C PRO A 173 28.65 -0.92 3.28
N LYS A 174 29.14 0.19 3.82
CA LYS A 174 29.57 0.31 5.22
C LYS A 174 28.36 0.38 6.15
N TYR A 175 27.60 -0.70 6.25
CA TYR A 175 26.56 -0.88 7.25
C TYR A 175 26.96 -2.01 8.21
N GLN A 176 27.76 -1.67 9.22
CA GLN A 176 28.10 -2.60 10.29
C GLN A 176 26.98 -2.64 11.34
N ALA A 177 25.98 -3.48 11.09
CA ALA A 177 25.10 -3.93 12.17
C ALA A 177 25.93 -4.76 13.17
N PRO A 178 25.89 -4.47 14.49
CA PRO A 178 26.64 -5.23 15.47
C PRO A 178 26.01 -6.62 15.69
N VAL A 179 26.51 -7.61 14.96
CA VAL A 179 26.12 -9.02 15.14
C VAL A 179 26.61 -9.53 16.49
N ARG A 180 25.73 -9.58 17.49
CA ARG A 180 25.96 -10.36 18.72
C ARG A 180 25.74 -11.84 18.40
N THR A 181 26.84 -12.55 18.13
CA THR A 181 26.84 -14.00 18.04
C THR A 181 26.59 -14.62 19.42
N VAL A 182 25.47 -15.31 19.59
CA VAL A 182 25.23 -16.17 20.75
C VAL A 182 25.92 -17.50 20.49
N SER A 183 27.16 -17.67 20.97
CA SER A 183 27.85 -18.95 20.90
C SER A 183 27.37 -19.88 22.01
N ASN A 184 26.58 -20.90 21.65
CA ASN A 184 26.31 -22.04 22.53
C ASN A 184 27.61 -22.82 22.78
N GLY A 185 28.20 -22.65 23.96
CA GLY A 185 29.30 -23.44 24.47
C GLY A 185 29.04 -23.76 25.94
N GLN A 186 28.68 -25.01 26.24
CA GLN A 186 28.48 -25.45 27.62
C GLN A 186 29.80 -25.45 28.38
N HIS A 187 29.87 -24.75 29.50
CA HIS A 187 30.74 -25.10 30.63
C HIS A 187 30.21 -24.47 31.94
N TYR A 188 29.68 -25.31 32.82
CA TYR A 188 29.66 -25.11 34.28
C TYR A 188 30.99 -25.70 34.84
N PRO A 189 31.42 -25.49 36.12
CA PRO A 189 30.79 -24.79 37.27
C PRO A 189 31.40 -23.37 37.47
N VAL A 190 31.54 -22.69 38.62
CA VAL A 190 31.48 -22.99 40.08
C VAL A 190 31.02 -21.77 40.89
N GLU A 191 30.74 -21.94 42.19
CA GLU A 191 30.48 -20.85 43.14
C GLU A 191 31.72 -19.99 43.47
N ALA A 192 31.52 -18.70 43.71
CA ALA A 192 32.26 -17.94 44.72
C ALA A 192 31.42 -16.76 45.25
N LYS A 193 30.91 -16.87 46.48
CA LYS A 193 30.34 -15.72 47.20
C LYS A 193 31.48 -14.82 47.67
N GLN A 194 31.41 -13.50 47.44
CA GLN A 194 31.96 -12.55 48.41
C GLN A 194 31.30 -11.17 48.38
N TYR A 195 31.34 -10.53 49.55
CA TYR A 195 30.55 -9.37 49.97
C TYR A 195 31.34 -8.05 49.80
N ARG A 196 30.67 -6.93 50.14
CA ARG A 196 31.25 -5.63 50.55
C ARG A 196 31.82 -4.74 49.42
N LYS A 197 31.75 -3.40 49.51
CA LYS A 197 31.15 -2.51 50.54
C LYS A 197 30.79 -1.15 49.90
N LYS A 198 29.76 -0.48 50.44
CA LYS A 198 29.56 0.97 50.22
C LYS A 198 30.73 1.77 50.81
N HIS A 199 31.05 2.89 50.18
CA HIS A 199 31.26 4.17 50.84
C HIS A 199 30.61 5.26 50.00
#